data_AF-A0A8S3UI77-F1
#
_entry.id   AF-A0A8S3UI77-F1
#
_cell.length_a   1.000
_cell.length_b   1.000
_cell.length_c   1.000
_cell.angle_alpha   90.00
_cell.angle_beta   90.00
_cell.angle_gamma   90.00
#
_symmetry.space_group_name_H-M   'P 1'
#
loop_
_entity.id
_entity.type
_entity.pdbx_description
1 polymer ?
#
loop_
_entity_poly.entity_id
_entity_poly.type
_entity_poly.pdbx_seq_one_letter_code
_entity_poly.pdbx_strand_id
1 'polypeptide(L)'
;MDYDTYTKIYDSTVSPILEYASAVWGFKKYNPLERLQYRAIRTFLGVGKHAPLPAITGDTGWTPIHMKTQCNMIKLWCKLCEIPEYRLCRKTFMWDFNISNRYKRTWSNDVKTIMTKCGLQDVYFNQNSERQPTAHIVSCVKNKLVELHQQEWLKALEDMPKLRTYKNIKADYNVEPYLKKCLSRQQRSVIARMRSGTLHLEIEKGRFRNVPLDQRLCKMCKSQSIEDESHLLLFCERYEQLRTTLFNDIRDKYNIDLTTLPANIKLKHLFCNYSKLVSNFILNCFTIRQSRINC
;
A
#
# COMPACT_ATOMS: atom_id res chain seq x y z
N MET A 1 12.46 -10.44 -10.68
CA MET A 1 11.23 -11.04 -10.14
C MET A 1 10.10 -10.05 -10.29
N ASP A 2 9.07 -10.50 -10.99
CA ASP A 2 7.80 -9.80 -11.25
C ASP A 2 6.91 -9.72 -9.99
N TYR A 3 5.96 -8.78 -9.97
CA TYR A 3 5.03 -8.55 -8.87
C TYR A 3 4.07 -9.72 -8.63
N ASP A 4 3.46 -10.28 -9.68
CA ASP A 4 2.49 -11.37 -9.52
C ASP A 4 3.20 -12.63 -9.02
N THR A 5 4.41 -12.88 -9.53
CA THR A 5 5.28 -13.95 -9.03
C THR A 5 5.63 -13.76 -7.55
N TYR A 6 6.06 -12.56 -7.15
CA TYR A 6 6.41 -12.28 -5.75
C TYR A 6 5.20 -12.39 -4.81
N THR A 7 4.06 -11.88 -5.26
CA THR A 7 2.79 -11.97 -4.52
C THR A 7 2.38 -13.43 -4.35
N LYS A 8 2.50 -14.25 -5.41
CA LYS A 8 2.21 -15.68 -5.33
C LYS A 8 3.13 -16.40 -4.34
N ILE A 9 4.43 -16.10 -4.33
CA ILE A 9 5.38 -16.66 -3.36
C ILE A 9 4.95 -16.27 -1.94
N TYR A 10 4.64 -15.00 -1.69
CA TYR A 10 4.20 -14.54 -0.38
C TYR A 10 2.90 -15.24 0.07
N ASP A 11 1.89 -15.28 -0.80
CA ASP A 11 0.59 -15.88 -0.50
C ASP A 11 0.66 -17.40 -0.31
N SER A 12 1.62 -18.08 -0.95
CA SER A 12 1.79 -19.53 -0.84
C SER A 12 2.74 -19.97 0.28
N THR A 13 3.68 -19.12 0.71
CA THR A 13 4.72 -19.52 1.69
C THR A 13 4.62 -18.80 3.03
N VAL A 14 4.23 -17.52 3.03
CA VAL A 14 4.22 -16.69 4.24
C VAL A 14 2.80 -16.53 4.79
N SER A 15 1.83 -16.19 3.93
CA SER A 15 0.43 -15.98 4.34
C SER A 15 -0.16 -17.17 5.09
N PRO A 16 0.06 -18.45 4.69
CA PRO A 16 -0.50 -19.60 5.40
C PRO A 16 0.02 -19.73 6.84
N ILE A 17 1.29 -19.39 7.08
CA ILE A 17 1.89 -19.40 8.42
C ILE A 17 1.27 -18.29 9.27
N LEU A 18 1.09 -17.09 8.69
CA LEU A 18 0.49 -15.95 9.39
C LEU A 18 -1.00 -16.15 9.68
N GLU A 19 -1.72 -16.88 8.83
CA GLU A 19 -3.16 -17.13 8.95
C GLU A 19 -3.48 -18.42 9.72
N TYR A 20 -2.47 -19.16 10.16
CA TYR A 20 -2.67 -20.44 10.83
C TYR A 20 -3.56 -20.28 12.07
N ALA A 21 -4.65 -21.06 12.12
CA ALA A 21 -5.68 -21.00 13.17
C ALA A 21 -6.31 -19.59 13.37
N SER A 22 -6.14 -18.67 12.42
CA SER A 22 -6.65 -17.28 12.53
C SER A 22 -8.16 -17.18 12.69
N ALA A 23 -8.91 -18.22 12.34
CA ALA A 23 -10.33 -18.28 12.61
C ALA A 23 -10.69 -18.25 14.11
N VAL A 24 -9.75 -18.61 15.00
CA VAL A 24 -9.95 -18.62 16.46
C VAL A 24 -9.51 -17.29 17.10
N TRP A 25 -8.42 -16.69 16.63
CA TRP A 25 -7.78 -15.52 17.27
C TRP A 25 -7.80 -14.24 16.44
N GLY A 26 -8.26 -14.28 15.19
CA GLY A 26 -8.11 -13.24 14.16
C GLY A 26 -8.86 -11.92 14.38
N PHE A 27 -9.47 -11.72 15.55
CA PHE A 27 -10.24 -10.52 15.84
C PHE A 27 -9.32 -9.32 16.05
N LYS A 28 -8.24 -9.52 16.81
CA LYS A 28 -7.30 -8.47 17.19
C LYS A 28 -6.30 -8.21 16.07
N LYS A 29 -5.87 -6.95 15.98
CA LYS A 29 -4.75 -6.58 15.12
C LYS A 29 -3.43 -6.91 15.83
N TYR A 30 -2.67 -7.83 15.25
CA TYR A 30 -1.37 -8.23 15.81
C TYR A 30 -0.23 -7.53 15.05
N ASN A 31 0.34 -6.50 15.68
CA ASN A 31 1.44 -5.71 15.12
C ASN A 31 2.64 -6.54 14.61
N PRO A 32 3.05 -7.66 15.24
CA PRO A 32 4.10 -8.51 14.67
C PRO A 32 3.79 -9.07 13.28
N LEU A 33 2.54 -9.48 13.02
CA LEU A 33 2.13 -10.05 11.73
C LEU A 33 2.15 -8.99 10.63
N GLU A 34 1.59 -7.81 10.92
CA GLU A 34 1.61 -6.65 10.02
C GLU A 34 3.06 -6.24 9.67
N ARG A 35 3.96 -6.24 10.66
CA ARG A 35 5.38 -5.94 10.43
C ARG A 35 6.04 -6.91 9.45
N LEU A 36 5.67 -8.19 9.46
CA LEU A 36 6.21 -9.16 8.51
C LEU A 36 5.73 -8.85 7.08
N GLN A 37 4.44 -8.56 6.91
CA GLN A 37 3.90 -8.14 5.62
C GLN A 37 4.60 -6.87 5.11
N TYR A 38 4.79 -5.86 5.96
CA TYR A 38 5.51 -4.64 5.58
C TYR A 38 6.97 -4.89 5.24
N ARG A 39 7.62 -5.87 5.88
CA ARG A 39 9.00 -6.28 5.53
C ARG A 39 9.05 -6.90 4.14
N ALA A 40 8.10 -7.77 3.81
CA ALA A 40 7.98 -8.36 2.46
C ALA A 40 7.79 -7.26 1.39
N ILE A 41 6.82 -6.35 1.62
CA ILE A 41 6.57 -5.21 0.74
C ILE A 41 7.84 -4.37 0.52
N ARG A 42 8.54 -3.99 1.60
CA ARG A 42 9.79 -3.20 1.50
C ARG A 42 10.88 -3.94 0.72
N THR A 43 10.99 -5.24 0.93
CA THR A 43 11.99 -6.10 0.27
C THR A 43 11.74 -6.14 -1.23
N PHE A 44 10.48 -6.32 -1.64
CA PHE A 44 10.08 -6.28 -3.04
C PHE A 44 10.33 -4.93 -3.67
N LEU A 45 9.81 -3.85 -3.08
CA LEU A 45 9.99 -2.49 -3.58
C LEU A 45 11.46 -2.06 -3.60
N GLY A 46 12.29 -2.61 -2.72
CA GLY A 46 13.69 -2.22 -2.56
C GLY A 46 13.84 -0.91 -1.79
N VAL A 47 12.95 -0.64 -0.83
CA VAL A 47 12.95 0.60 -0.03
C VAL A 47 13.36 0.34 1.42
N GLY A 48 13.92 1.34 2.09
CA GLY A 48 14.38 1.24 3.47
C GLY A 48 13.27 1.31 4.53
N LYS A 49 13.65 1.15 5.80
CA LYS A 49 12.74 1.23 6.96
C LYS A 49 12.03 2.57 7.10
N HIS A 50 12.64 3.66 6.61
CA HIS A 50 12.11 5.02 6.67
C HIS A 50 11.06 5.32 5.58
N ALA A 51 10.75 4.34 4.72
CA ALA A 51 9.66 4.47 3.77
C ALA A 51 8.30 4.53 4.51
N PRO A 52 7.50 5.59 4.28
CA PRO A 52 6.15 5.71 4.83
C PRO A 52 5.29 4.49 4.55
N LEU A 53 4.63 3.97 5.61
CA LEU A 53 3.73 2.82 5.48
C LEU A 53 2.58 3.09 4.48
N PRO A 54 1.85 4.22 4.54
CA PRO A 54 0.74 4.48 3.61
C PRO A 54 1.16 4.44 2.13
N ALA A 55 2.36 4.93 1.81
CA ALA A 55 2.86 4.92 0.44
C ALA A 55 3.23 3.51 -0.05
N ILE A 56 3.93 2.71 0.78
CA ILE A 56 4.34 1.37 0.35
C ILE A 56 3.17 0.39 0.27
N THR A 57 2.20 0.50 1.20
CA THR A 57 1.00 -0.34 1.18
C THR A 57 0.04 0.12 0.09
N GLY A 58 -0.07 1.43 -0.12
CA GLY A 58 -0.86 2.01 -1.21
C GLY A 58 -0.32 1.62 -2.59
N ASP A 59 1.00 1.62 -2.80
CA ASP A 59 1.58 1.23 -4.09
C ASP A 59 1.49 -0.28 -4.37
N THR A 60 1.59 -1.12 -3.34
CA THR A 60 1.46 -2.58 -3.51
C THR A 60 0.01 -3.04 -3.58
N GLY A 61 -0.91 -2.37 -2.90
CA GLY A 61 -2.33 -2.77 -2.88
C GLY A 61 -2.59 -4.12 -2.22
N TRP A 62 -1.64 -4.66 -1.43
CA TRP A 62 -1.84 -5.91 -0.71
C TRP A 62 -2.93 -5.76 0.35
N THR A 63 -3.77 -6.79 0.49
CA THR A 63 -4.76 -6.87 1.57
C THR A 63 -4.03 -7.05 2.90
N PRO A 64 -4.26 -6.16 3.89
CA PRO A 64 -3.73 -6.33 5.24
C PRO A 64 -4.04 -7.71 5.82
N ILE A 65 -3.06 -8.28 6.54
CA ILE A 65 -3.20 -9.62 7.13
C ILE A 65 -4.37 -9.67 8.12
N HIS A 66 -4.58 -8.61 8.91
CA HIS A 66 -5.70 -8.55 9.86
C HIS A 66 -7.08 -8.75 9.19
N MET A 67 -7.28 -8.17 8.01
CA MET A 67 -8.53 -8.35 7.26
C MET A 67 -8.70 -9.80 6.79
N LYS A 68 -7.62 -10.47 6.36
CA LYS A 68 -7.65 -11.90 6.00
C LYS A 68 -8.05 -12.75 7.22
N THR A 69 -7.47 -12.46 8.39
CA THR A 69 -7.79 -13.17 9.63
C THR A 69 -9.24 -12.99 10.07
N GLN A 70 -9.80 -11.79 9.94
CA GLN A 70 -11.23 -11.54 10.20
C GLN A 70 -12.13 -12.30 9.23
N CYS A 71 -11.79 -12.34 7.94
CA CYS A 71 -12.54 -13.16 6.97
C CYS A 71 -12.52 -14.65 7.34
N ASN A 72 -11.40 -15.16 7.86
CA ASN A 72 -11.30 -16.55 8.31
C ASN A 72 -12.16 -16.82 9.56
N MET A 73 -12.28 -15.87 10.49
CA MET A 73 -13.23 -15.98 11.61
C MET A 73 -14.68 -16.09 11.12
N ILE A 74 -15.06 -15.24 10.14
CA ILE A 74 -16.41 -15.28 9.58
C ILE A 74 -16.70 -16.60 8.87
N LYS A 75 -15.73 -17.15 8.11
CA LYS A 75 -15.87 -18.48 7.51
C LYS A 75 -16.12 -19.56 8.56
N LEU A 76 -15.37 -19.55 9.66
CA LEU A 76 -15.57 -20.51 10.75
C LEU A 76 -16.92 -20.32 11.44
N TRP A 77 -17.35 -19.07 11.66
CA TRP A 77 -18.67 -18.79 12.20
C TRP A 77 -19.78 -19.34 11.32
N CYS A 78 -19.73 -19.10 10.00
CA CYS A 78 -20.70 -19.68 9.07
C CYS A 78 -20.68 -21.20 9.11
N LYS A 79 -19.49 -21.81 9.26
CA LYS A 79 -19.39 -23.27 9.36
C LYS A 79 -19.98 -23.83 10.65
N LEU A 80 -19.69 -23.22 11.80
CA LEU A 80 -20.28 -23.58 13.10
C LEU A 80 -21.79 -23.37 13.12
N CYS A 81 -22.27 -22.44 12.31
CA CYS A 81 -23.66 -22.17 12.04
C CYS A 81 -24.36 -23.34 11.30
N GLU A 82 -23.69 -24.01 10.36
CA GLU A 82 -24.20 -25.15 9.58
C GLU A 82 -24.10 -26.51 10.31
N ILE A 83 -23.19 -26.63 11.27
CA ILE A 83 -22.93 -27.92 11.93
C ILE A 83 -24.16 -28.36 12.75
N PRO A 84 -24.58 -29.64 12.66
CA PRO A 84 -25.68 -30.16 13.46
C PRO A 84 -25.49 -30.03 14.98
N GLU A 85 -26.58 -29.79 15.71
CA GLU A 85 -26.59 -29.52 17.17
C GLU A 85 -25.98 -30.61 18.05
N TYR A 86 -26.02 -31.87 17.60
CA TYR A 86 -25.46 -32.97 18.37
C TYR A 86 -23.92 -32.97 18.42
N ARG A 87 -23.24 -32.30 17.47
CA ARG A 87 -21.77 -32.27 17.42
C ARG A 87 -21.19 -31.35 18.50
N LEU A 88 -20.11 -31.79 19.13
CA LEU A 88 -19.45 -31.05 20.22
C LEU A 88 -19.10 -29.61 19.82
N CYS A 89 -18.54 -29.37 18.63
CA CYS A 89 -18.18 -28.03 18.16
C CYS A 89 -19.39 -27.07 18.14
N ARG A 90 -20.57 -27.55 17.75
CA ARG A 90 -21.81 -26.75 17.73
C ARG A 90 -22.28 -26.47 19.15
N LYS A 91 -22.23 -27.46 20.05
CA LYS A 91 -22.56 -27.28 21.47
C LYS A 91 -21.67 -26.22 22.13
N THR A 92 -20.36 -26.30 21.93
CA THR A 92 -19.40 -25.31 22.46
C THR A 92 -19.63 -23.92 21.88
N PHE A 93 -19.90 -23.82 20.58
CA PHE A 93 -20.25 -22.56 19.93
C PHE A 93 -21.53 -21.95 20.51
N MET A 94 -22.60 -22.73 20.66
CA MET A 94 -23.86 -22.26 21.27
C MET A 94 -23.68 -21.82 22.72
N TRP A 95 -22.85 -22.51 23.48
CA TRP A 95 -22.49 -22.10 24.84
C TRP A 95 -21.80 -20.72 24.86
N ASP A 96 -20.77 -20.53 24.03
CA ASP A 96 -20.06 -19.23 23.90
C ASP A 96 -20.99 -18.11 23.39
N PHE A 97 -21.87 -18.44 22.43
CA PHE A 97 -22.86 -17.52 21.88
C PHE A 97 -23.85 -17.04 22.93
N ASN A 98 -24.41 -17.96 23.73
CA ASN A 98 -25.37 -17.61 24.78
C ASN A 98 -24.73 -16.75 25.89
N ILE A 99 -23.48 -17.04 26.23
CA ILE A 99 -22.72 -16.29 27.24
C ILE A 99 -22.28 -14.92 26.72
N SER A 100 -22.12 -14.73 25.41
CA SER A 100 -21.70 -13.47 24.79
C SER A 100 -22.60 -12.28 25.10
N ASN A 101 -23.89 -12.51 25.40
CA ASN A 101 -24.81 -11.46 25.83
C ASN A 101 -24.51 -10.94 27.24
N ARG A 102 -23.86 -11.76 28.08
CA ARG A 102 -23.47 -11.41 29.46
C ARG A 102 -22.01 -10.95 29.54
N TYR A 103 -21.13 -11.52 28.73
CA TYR A 103 -19.69 -11.25 28.75
C TYR A 103 -19.19 -10.72 27.41
N LYS A 104 -18.51 -9.57 27.44
CA LYS A 104 -17.98 -8.91 26.24
C LYS A 104 -16.71 -9.56 25.66
N ARG A 105 -16.04 -10.44 26.41
CA ARG A 105 -14.77 -11.08 26.01
C ARG A 105 -15.00 -12.54 25.58
N THR A 106 -15.82 -12.72 24.56
CA THR A 106 -16.11 -14.03 23.97
C THR A 106 -15.83 -14.02 22.48
N TRP A 107 -15.57 -15.19 21.90
CA TRP A 107 -15.31 -15.31 20.47
C TRP A 107 -16.54 -14.89 19.66
N SER A 108 -17.73 -15.25 20.11
CA SER A 108 -18.98 -14.84 19.48
C SER A 108 -19.18 -13.33 19.51
N ASN A 109 -18.81 -12.63 20.58
CA ASN A 109 -18.91 -11.17 20.64
C ASN A 109 -17.88 -10.48 19.72
N ASP A 110 -16.70 -11.07 19.56
CA ASP A 110 -15.69 -10.62 18.61
C ASP A 110 -16.22 -10.73 17.16
N VAL A 111 -16.86 -11.86 16.81
CA VAL A 111 -17.53 -12.04 15.52
C VAL A 111 -18.67 -11.05 15.33
N LYS A 112 -19.52 -10.85 16.35
CA LYS A 112 -20.60 -9.85 16.34
C LYS A 112 -20.07 -8.47 16.01
N THR A 113 -18.96 -8.09 16.65
CA THR A 113 -18.32 -6.79 16.43
C THR A 113 -17.83 -6.64 14.99
N ILE A 114 -17.25 -7.68 14.39
CA ILE A 114 -16.87 -7.66 12.97
C ILE A 114 -18.10 -7.50 12.07
N MET A 115 -19.16 -8.27 12.31
CA MET A 115 -20.38 -8.23 11.50
C MET A 115 -21.11 -6.88 11.61
N THR A 116 -21.24 -6.33 12.83
CA THR A 116 -21.83 -5.00 13.05
C THR A 116 -21.01 -3.91 12.36
N LYS A 117 -19.66 -3.96 12.43
CA LYS A 117 -18.79 -3.03 11.67
C LYS A 117 -19.01 -3.12 10.16
N CYS A 118 -19.41 -4.29 9.67
CA CYS A 118 -19.70 -4.52 8.26
C CYS A 118 -21.17 -4.26 7.87
N GLY A 119 -22.03 -3.83 8.81
CA GLY A 119 -23.47 -3.65 8.56
C GLY A 119 -24.26 -4.95 8.43
N LEU A 120 -23.72 -6.09 8.88
CA LEU A 120 -24.31 -7.43 8.77
C LEU A 120 -24.83 -7.95 10.12
N GLN A 121 -25.31 -7.05 10.96
CA GLN A 121 -25.77 -7.40 12.31
C GLN A 121 -26.99 -8.34 12.27
N ASP A 122 -27.91 -8.14 11.33
CA ASP A 122 -29.10 -8.98 11.21
C ASP A 122 -28.76 -10.43 10.85
N VAL A 123 -27.76 -10.62 9.98
CA VAL A 123 -27.24 -11.94 9.60
C VAL A 123 -26.67 -12.67 10.83
N TYR A 124 -26.03 -11.95 11.74
CA TYR A 124 -25.47 -12.52 12.97
C TYR A 124 -26.56 -13.07 13.91
N PHE A 125 -27.68 -12.36 14.04
CA PHE A 125 -28.79 -12.75 14.92
C PHE A 125 -29.72 -13.78 14.30
N ASN A 126 -29.97 -13.68 12.99
CA ASN A 126 -30.87 -14.57 12.26
C ASN A 126 -30.15 -15.83 11.79
N GLN A 127 -29.64 -16.60 12.76
CA GLN A 127 -28.92 -17.84 12.47
C GLN A 127 -29.81 -18.90 11.81
N ASN A 128 -31.13 -18.93 12.05
CA ASN A 128 -31.92 -20.11 11.65
C ASN A 128 -32.88 -19.87 10.46
N SER A 129 -32.99 -18.65 9.93
CA SER A 129 -33.78 -18.35 8.72
C SER A 129 -32.97 -18.59 7.44
N GLU A 130 -33.60 -18.59 6.26
CA GLU A 130 -32.99 -18.77 4.93
C GLU A 130 -31.60 -18.10 4.83
N ARG A 131 -30.55 -18.89 5.08
CA ARG A 131 -29.20 -18.35 5.23
C ARG A 131 -28.60 -18.08 3.87
N GLN A 132 -28.04 -16.88 3.74
CA GLN A 132 -27.22 -16.54 2.59
C GLN A 132 -25.98 -17.45 2.53
N PRO A 133 -25.48 -17.79 1.33
CA PRO A 133 -24.29 -18.62 1.18
C PRO A 133 -23.07 -18.03 1.92
N THR A 134 -22.27 -18.88 2.56
CA THR A 134 -21.03 -18.48 3.26
C THR A 134 -20.12 -17.60 2.38
N ALA A 135 -20.00 -17.91 1.10
CA ALA A 135 -19.22 -17.13 0.14
C ALA A 135 -19.73 -15.69 -0.01
N HIS A 136 -21.05 -15.49 -0.01
CA HIS A 136 -21.67 -14.17 -0.10
C HIS A 136 -21.39 -13.34 1.15
N ILE A 137 -21.62 -13.90 2.34
CA ILE A 137 -21.37 -13.22 3.63
C ILE A 137 -19.91 -12.78 3.74
N VAL A 138 -18.98 -13.70 3.43
CA VAL A 138 -17.53 -13.41 3.47
C VAL A 138 -17.15 -12.35 2.45
N SER A 139 -17.76 -12.35 1.26
CA SER A 139 -17.55 -11.32 0.24
C SER A 139 -18.02 -9.95 0.72
N CYS A 140 -19.22 -9.85 1.31
CA CYS A 140 -19.74 -8.59 1.87
C CYS A 140 -18.84 -8.05 2.99
N VAL A 141 -18.41 -8.92 3.92
CA VAL A 141 -17.44 -8.56 4.97
C VAL A 141 -16.13 -8.07 4.36
N LYS A 142 -15.56 -8.82 3.41
CA LYS A 142 -14.29 -8.47 2.77
C LYS A 142 -14.39 -7.11 2.08
N ASN A 143 -15.44 -6.86 1.30
CA ASN A 143 -15.63 -5.61 0.58
C ASN A 143 -15.78 -4.44 1.55
N LYS A 144 -16.56 -4.60 2.63
CA LYS A 144 -16.72 -3.53 3.62
C LYS A 144 -15.45 -3.25 4.40
N LEU A 145 -14.67 -4.28 4.75
CA LEU A 145 -13.35 -4.09 5.37
C LEU A 145 -12.37 -3.39 4.43
N VAL A 146 -12.41 -3.67 3.12
CA VAL A 146 -11.59 -2.96 2.11
C VAL A 146 -11.97 -1.49 2.05
N GLU A 147 -13.26 -1.17 2.03
CA GLU A 147 -13.76 0.22 2.04
C GLU A 147 -13.30 0.98 3.30
N LEU A 148 -13.45 0.37 4.48
CA LEU A 148 -12.97 0.97 5.74
C LEU A 148 -11.46 1.18 5.73
N HIS A 149 -10.70 0.21 5.24
CA HIS A 149 -9.24 0.32 5.14
C HIS A 149 -8.81 1.42 4.16
N GLN A 150 -9.53 1.59 3.04
CA GLN A 150 -9.30 2.69 2.10
C GLN A 150 -9.52 4.05 2.75
N GLN A 151 -10.56 4.20 3.56
CA GLN A 151 -10.81 5.43 4.32
C GLN A 151 -9.72 5.70 5.35
N GLU A 152 -9.28 4.69 6.09
CA GLU A 152 -8.15 4.81 7.03
C GLU A 152 -6.86 5.20 6.32
N TRP A 153 -6.60 4.62 5.15
CA TRP A 153 -5.44 4.95 4.34
C TRP A 153 -5.47 6.39 3.84
N LEU A 154 -6.62 6.89 3.35
CA LEU A 154 -6.77 8.29 2.94
C LEU A 154 -6.51 9.26 4.10
N LYS A 155 -7.03 8.97 5.30
CA LYS A 155 -6.73 9.75 6.51
C LYS A 155 -5.24 9.76 6.83
N ALA A 156 -4.60 8.59 6.79
CA ALA A 156 -3.16 8.46 7.04
C ALA A 156 -2.29 9.18 5.99
N LEU A 157 -2.78 9.32 4.74
CA LEU A 157 -2.13 10.18 3.75
C LEU A 157 -2.26 11.64 4.16
N GLU A 158 -3.46 12.09 4.55
CA GLU A 158 -3.70 13.49 4.91
C GLU A 158 -2.80 13.97 6.05
N ASP A 159 -2.68 13.15 7.09
CA ASP A 159 -1.85 13.42 8.27
C ASP A 159 -0.33 13.41 8.00
N MET A 160 0.11 13.11 6.77
CA MET A 160 1.53 12.95 6.43
C MET A 160 2.02 13.96 5.39
N PRO A 161 2.54 15.13 5.82
CA PRO A 161 3.06 16.17 4.92
C PRO A 161 4.16 15.71 3.97
N LYS A 162 4.93 14.69 4.38
CA LYS A 162 5.99 14.07 3.55
C LYS A 162 5.46 13.53 2.21
N LEU A 163 4.20 13.11 2.16
CA LEU A 163 3.58 12.47 1.01
C LEU A 163 2.94 13.46 0.02
N ARG A 164 3.32 14.75 0.04
CA ARG A 164 2.82 15.80 -0.87
C ARG A 164 2.75 15.37 -2.35
N THR A 165 3.81 14.77 -2.88
CA THR A 165 3.87 14.32 -4.27
C THR A 165 3.05 13.07 -4.48
N TYR A 166 3.07 12.15 -3.51
CA TYR A 166 2.33 10.90 -3.55
C TYR A 166 0.82 11.12 -3.65
N LYS A 167 0.26 12.04 -2.84
CA LYS A 167 -1.16 12.40 -2.85
C LYS A 167 -1.65 12.84 -4.23
N ASN A 168 -0.79 13.52 -4.99
CA ASN A 168 -1.15 14.04 -6.32
C ASN A 168 -1.11 12.98 -7.42
N ILE A 169 -0.35 11.90 -7.22
CA ILE A 169 -0.13 10.87 -8.25
C ILE A 169 -0.86 9.57 -7.96
N LYS A 170 -1.22 9.30 -6.70
CA LYS A 170 -1.93 8.10 -6.26
C LYS A 170 -3.39 8.41 -5.98
N ALA A 171 -4.29 7.79 -6.76
CA ALA A 171 -5.74 7.97 -6.60
C ALA A 171 -6.36 6.93 -5.65
N ASP A 172 -6.14 5.65 -5.91
CA ASP A 172 -6.85 4.56 -5.24
C ASP A 172 -5.91 3.62 -4.50
N TYR A 173 -6.40 2.90 -3.48
CA TYR A 173 -5.64 1.83 -2.84
C TYR A 173 -5.64 0.56 -3.71
N ASN A 174 -4.71 0.49 -4.66
CA ASN A 174 -4.53 -0.65 -5.56
C ASN A 174 -3.07 -0.77 -6.01
N VAL A 175 -2.72 -1.92 -6.58
CA VAL A 175 -1.36 -2.13 -7.11
C VAL A 175 -1.05 -1.10 -8.20
N GLU A 176 0.10 -0.44 -8.07
CA GLU A 176 0.55 0.54 -9.06
C GLU A 176 1.04 -0.12 -10.36
N PRO A 177 0.76 0.49 -11.53
CA PRO A 177 1.14 -0.09 -12.82
C PRO A 177 2.64 -0.36 -12.97
N TYR A 178 3.51 0.44 -12.34
CA TYR A 178 4.96 0.25 -12.46
C TYR A 178 5.47 -1.03 -11.79
N LEU A 179 4.74 -1.58 -10.82
CA LEU A 179 5.13 -2.82 -10.14
C LEU A 179 4.91 -4.05 -11.03
N LYS A 180 3.93 -4.00 -11.92
CA LYS A 180 3.64 -5.04 -12.92
C LYS A 180 4.54 -4.97 -14.16
N LYS A 181 5.38 -3.94 -14.28
CA LYS A 181 6.34 -3.80 -15.38
C LYS A 181 7.63 -4.56 -15.06
N CYS A 182 8.28 -5.08 -16.09
CA CYS A 182 9.61 -5.69 -15.98
C CYS A 182 10.69 -4.62 -15.72
N LEU A 183 10.85 -4.27 -14.44
CA LEU A 183 11.87 -3.35 -13.94
C LEU A 183 12.91 -4.10 -13.12
N SER A 184 14.17 -3.67 -13.23
CA SER A 184 15.21 -4.15 -12.31
C SER A 184 14.88 -3.73 -10.86
N ARG A 185 15.46 -4.41 -9.87
CA ARG A 185 15.30 -4.04 -8.46
C ARG A 185 15.68 -2.59 -8.20
N GLN A 186 16.73 -2.11 -8.85
CA GLN A 186 17.21 -0.73 -8.73
C GLN A 186 16.23 0.28 -9.34
N GLN A 187 15.70 0.00 -10.54
CA GLN A 187 14.69 0.83 -11.19
C GLN A 187 13.41 0.91 -10.36
N ARG A 188 12.89 -0.23 -9.91
CA ARG A 188 11.70 -0.29 -9.05
C ARG A 188 11.90 0.49 -7.73
N SER A 189 13.07 0.32 -7.10
CA SER A 189 13.44 1.03 -5.89
C SER A 189 13.47 2.53 -6.10
N VAL A 190 14.09 3.03 -7.16
CA VAL A 190 14.20 4.47 -7.38
C VAL A 190 12.84 5.13 -7.60
N ILE A 191 11.92 4.46 -8.33
CA ILE A 191 10.55 4.93 -8.50
C ILE A 191 9.81 4.93 -7.16
N ALA A 192 9.83 3.81 -6.43
CA ALA A 192 9.15 3.70 -5.14
C ALA A 192 9.67 4.75 -4.14
N ARG A 193 10.98 5.01 -4.14
CA ARG A 193 11.59 6.03 -3.28
C ARG A 193 11.21 7.45 -3.68
N MET A 194 11.15 7.73 -4.97
CA MET A 194 10.69 9.01 -5.49
C MET A 194 9.23 9.26 -5.11
N ARG A 195 8.35 8.30 -5.37
CA ARG A 195 6.92 8.37 -5.03
C ARG A 195 6.69 8.57 -3.53
N SER A 196 7.45 7.85 -2.68
CA SER A 196 7.31 7.90 -1.22
C SER A 196 8.08 9.04 -0.52
N GLY A 197 8.74 9.93 -1.29
CA GLY A 197 9.53 11.02 -0.74
C GLY A 197 10.75 10.57 0.08
N THR A 198 11.32 9.40 -0.23
CA THR A 198 12.48 8.82 0.48
C THR A 198 13.75 8.79 -0.35
N LEU A 199 13.71 9.40 -1.53
CA LEU A 199 14.88 9.63 -2.35
C LEU A 199 15.75 10.73 -1.72
N HIS A 200 17.08 10.66 -1.89
CA HIS A 200 18.03 11.58 -1.25
C HIS A 200 18.10 12.93 -1.96
N LEU A 201 16.98 13.64 -1.97
CA LEU A 201 16.85 15.04 -2.41
C LEU A 201 16.97 15.97 -1.20
N GLU A 202 17.33 17.24 -1.41
CA GLU A 202 17.46 18.21 -0.30
C GLU A 202 16.14 18.44 0.44
N ILE A 203 14.98 18.23 -0.18
CA ILE A 203 13.69 18.26 0.54
C ILE A 203 13.61 17.22 1.69
N GLU A 204 14.19 16.03 1.50
CA GLU A 204 14.21 14.96 2.49
C GLU A 204 15.46 15.03 3.38
N LYS A 205 16.64 15.31 2.80
CA LYS A 205 17.87 15.46 3.59
C LYS A 205 17.81 16.68 4.51
N GLY A 206 17.26 17.80 4.03
CA GLY A 206 17.05 19.01 4.81
C GLY A 206 16.08 18.78 5.96
N ARG A 207 15.05 17.94 5.75
CA ARG A 207 14.14 17.51 6.83
C ARG A 207 14.88 16.83 7.98
N PHE A 208 15.80 15.90 7.68
CA PHE A 208 16.60 15.25 8.72
C PHE A 208 17.59 16.19 9.41
N ARG A 209 17.98 17.28 8.74
CA ARG A 209 18.87 18.33 9.28
C ARG A 209 18.10 19.51 9.90
N ASN A 210 16.76 19.42 10.02
CA ASN A 210 15.89 20.50 10.49
C ASN A 210 16.05 21.83 9.73
N VAL A 211 16.40 21.76 8.43
CA VAL A 211 16.45 22.94 7.56
C VAL A 211 15.02 23.39 7.22
N PRO A 212 14.69 24.69 7.33
CA PRO A 212 13.41 25.26 6.90
C PRO A 212 13.06 24.87 5.45
N LEU A 213 11.77 24.66 5.15
CA LEU A 213 11.32 24.09 3.87
C LEU A 213 11.77 24.92 2.65
N ASP A 214 11.64 26.24 2.78
CA ASP A 214 12.08 27.27 1.85
C ASP A 214 13.60 27.27 1.60
N GLN A 215 14.39 26.75 2.54
CA GLN A 215 15.85 26.66 2.45
C GLN A 215 16.35 25.28 1.97
N ARG A 216 15.45 24.34 1.63
CA ARG A 216 15.83 23.00 1.13
C ARG A 216 16.16 23.03 -0.36
N LEU A 217 17.11 23.87 -0.72
CA LEU A 217 17.41 24.25 -2.09
C LEU A 217 18.23 23.20 -2.84
N CYS A 218 18.02 23.14 -4.15
CA CYS A 218 18.79 22.30 -5.06
C CYS A 218 20.24 22.79 -5.14
N LYS A 219 21.17 21.91 -4.78
CA LYS A 219 22.62 22.17 -4.86
C LYS A 219 23.21 21.88 -6.23
N MET A 220 22.39 21.34 -7.13
CA MET A 220 22.83 20.85 -8.44
C MET A 220 22.61 21.89 -9.55
N CYS A 221 21.65 22.80 -9.40
CA CYS A 221 21.39 23.92 -10.32
C CYS A 221 21.65 25.28 -9.65
N LYS A 222 21.52 26.37 -10.40
CA LYS A 222 21.70 27.74 -9.90
C LYS A 222 20.37 28.42 -9.55
N SER A 223 19.24 27.80 -9.84
CA SER A 223 17.89 28.38 -9.75
C SER A 223 17.40 28.71 -8.32
N GLN A 224 18.18 28.42 -7.27
CA GLN A 224 17.81 28.62 -5.85
C GLN A 224 16.40 28.10 -5.52
N SER A 225 15.97 27.02 -6.17
CA SER A 225 14.64 26.43 -5.99
C SER A 225 14.71 25.23 -5.05
N ILE A 226 13.60 24.94 -4.36
CA ILE A 226 13.47 23.77 -3.48
C ILE A 226 13.70 22.48 -4.28
N GLU A 227 14.56 21.58 -3.77
CA GLU A 227 14.85 20.30 -4.42
C GLU A 227 13.84 19.22 -4.04
N ASP A 228 12.66 19.27 -4.64
CA ASP A 228 11.65 18.21 -4.52
C ASP A 228 11.57 17.32 -5.78
N GLU A 229 10.61 16.39 -5.78
CA GLU A 229 10.40 15.47 -6.88
C GLU A 229 10.05 16.19 -8.19
N SER A 230 9.29 17.27 -8.11
CA SER A 230 8.90 18.09 -9.25
C SER A 230 10.09 18.82 -9.84
N HIS A 231 10.89 19.46 -8.98
CA HIS A 231 12.09 20.16 -9.41
C HIS A 231 13.05 19.22 -10.14
N LEU A 232 13.34 18.03 -9.58
CA LEU A 232 14.22 17.08 -10.25
C LEU A 232 13.69 16.62 -11.60
N LEU A 233 12.40 16.26 -11.69
CA LEU A 233 11.82 15.70 -12.92
C LEU A 233 11.51 16.74 -13.99
N LEU A 234 11.21 17.99 -13.62
CA LEU A 234 10.63 18.97 -14.55
C LEU A 234 11.44 20.26 -14.72
N PHE A 235 12.20 20.70 -13.70
CA PHE A 235 12.73 22.07 -13.70
C PHE A 235 14.24 22.21 -13.49
N CYS A 236 14.90 21.24 -12.88
CA CYS A 236 16.33 21.35 -12.57
C CYS A 236 17.17 21.53 -13.84
N GLU A 237 17.83 22.68 -13.98
CA GLU A 237 18.67 23.05 -15.13
C GLU A 237 19.79 22.04 -15.38
N ARG A 238 20.38 21.50 -14.29
CA ARG A 238 21.49 20.54 -14.39
C ARG A 238 21.11 19.26 -15.12
N TYR A 239 19.83 18.90 -15.13
CA TYR A 239 19.33 17.69 -15.79
C TYR A 239 18.55 18.00 -17.06
N GLU A 240 18.68 19.21 -17.61
CA GLU A 240 17.94 19.63 -18.80
C GLU A 240 18.19 18.70 -19.99
N GLN A 241 19.45 18.41 -20.31
CA GLN A 241 19.78 17.50 -21.42
C GLN A 241 19.17 16.10 -21.22
N LEU A 242 19.30 15.53 -20.01
CA LEU A 242 18.69 14.24 -19.67
C LEU A 242 17.16 14.27 -19.77
N ARG A 243 16.54 15.39 -19.39
CA ARG A 243 15.08 15.57 -19.42
C ARG A 243 14.57 15.74 -20.84
N THR A 244 15.32 16.44 -21.69
CA THR A 244 15.03 16.53 -23.13
C THR A 244 15.07 15.16 -23.78
N THR A 245 16.10 14.35 -23.49
CA THR A 245 16.14 12.95 -23.96
C THR A 245 14.94 12.15 -23.45
N LEU A 246 14.60 12.24 -22.16
CA LEU A 246 13.43 11.57 -21.59
C LEU A 246 12.12 11.95 -22.31
N PHE A 247 11.89 13.24 -22.59
CA PHE A 247 10.67 13.69 -23.25
C PHE A 247 10.64 13.34 -24.73
N ASN A 248 11.77 13.38 -25.43
CA ASN A 248 11.86 12.91 -26.81
C ASN A 248 11.59 11.41 -26.90
N ASP A 249 12.20 10.59 -26.04
CA ASP A 249 11.95 9.15 -25.98
C ASP A 249 10.46 8.84 -25.73
N ILE A 250 9.78 9.65 -24.90
CA ILE A 250 8.34 9.51 -24.66
C ILE A 250 7.55 9.89 -25.91
N ARG A 251 7.89 11.02 -26.54
CA ARG A 251 7.21 11.51 -27.75
C ARG A 251 7.34 10.50 -28.88
N ASP A 252 8.53 10.02 -29.15
CA ASP A 252 8.81 9.12 -30.28
C ASP A 252 8.17 7.74 -30.08
N LYS A 253 8.18 7.24 -28.83
CA LYS A 253 7.64 5.91 -28.53
C LYS A 253 6.13 5.86 -28.34
N TYR A 254 5.51 6.94 -27.86
CA TYR A 254 4.10 6.95 -27.47
C TYR A 254 3.26 7.98 -28.23
N ASN A 255 3.87 8.76 -29.13
CA ASN A 255 3.23 9.82 -29.90
C ASN A 255 2.48 10.84 -29.03
N ILE A 256 3.06 11.20 -27.88
CA ILE A 256 2.49 12.17 -26.93
C ILE A 256 3.54 13.23 -26.62
N ASP A 257 3.17 14.50 -26.82
CA ASP A 257 3.99 15.62 -26.37
C ASP A 257 3.60 16.05 -24.95
N LEU A 258 4.46 15.74 -23.99
CA LEU A 258 4.24 16.15 -22.60
C LEU A 258 4.55 17.63 -22.39
N THR A 259 5.30 18.31 -23.27
CA THR A 259 5.84 19.66 -23.01
C THR A 259 4.76 20.74 -22.83
N THR A 260 3.61 20.57 -23.47
CA THR A 260 2.46 21.48 -23.41
C THR A 260 1.60 21.31 -22.17
N LEU A 261 1.77 20.21 -21.43
CA LEU A 261 0.94 19.90 -20.27
C LEU A 261 1.34 20.69 -19.01
N PRO A 262 0.38 20.99 -18.12
CA PRO A 262 0.66 21.48 -16.78
C PRO A 262 1.58 20.55 -15.97
N ALA A 263 2.36 21.11 -15.03
CA ALA A 263 3.37 20.36 -14.28
C ALA A 263 2.81 19.18 -13.46
N ASN A 264 1.66 19.36 -12.82
CA ASN A 264 0.96 18.29 -12.09
C ASN A 264 0.54 17.14 -13.01
N ILE A 265 0.04 17.45 -14.20
CA ILE A 265 -0.36 16.45 -15.20
C ILE A 265 0.88 15.74 -15.74
N LYS A 266 1.96 16.47 -16.07
CA LYS A 266 3.26 15.91 -16.47
C LYS A 266 3.76 14.89 -15.44
N LEU A 267 3.79 15.26 -14.15
CA LEU A 267 4.22 14.35 -13.09
C LEU A 267 3.38 13.08 -13.03
N LYS A 268 2.06 13.20 -13.07
CA LYS A 268 1.16 12.05 -13.05
C LYS A 268 1.42 11.11 -14.22
N HIS A 269 1.56 11.65 -15.44
CA HIS A 269 1.91 10.87 -16.63
C HIS A 269 3.26 10.15 -16.48
N LEU A 270 4.30 10.85 -15.99
CA LEU A 270 5.63 10.28 -15.79
C LEU A 270 5.60 9.07 -14.84
N PHE A 271 4.94 9.19 -13.70
CA PHE A 271 4.89 8.10 -12.73
C PHE A 271 3.99 6.92 -13.16
N CYS A 272 2.83 7.21 -13.76
CA CYS A 272 1.87 6.17 -14.11
C CYS A 272 2.27 5.41 -15.39
N ASN A 273 2.76 6.12 -16.41
CA ASN A 273 2.86 5.56 -17.76
C ASN A 273 4.29 5.23 -18.17
N TYR A 274 5.27 6.04 -17.77
CA TYR A 274 6.64 6.00 -18.34
C TYR A 274 7.70 5.51 -17.36
N SER A 275 7.30 4.65 -16.42
CA SER A 275 8.08 4.17 -15.28
C SER A 275 9.52 3.74 -15.62
N LYS A 276 9.74 3.00 -16.72
CA LYS A 276 11.08 2.54 -17.12
C LYS A 276 11.99 3.71 -17.54
N LEU A 277 11.49 4.59 -18.42
CA LEU A 277 12.23 5.76 -18.88
C LEU A 277 12.53 6.70 -17.71
N VAL A 278 11.53 6.95 -16.87
CA VAL A 278 11.67 7.77 -15.66
C VAL A 278 12.69 7.17 -14.69
N SER A 279 12.68 5.86 -14.49
CA SER A 279 13.68 5.22 -13.62
C SER A 279 15.10 5.39 -14.15
N ASN A 280 15.31 5.26 -15.47
CA ASN A 280 16.62 5.47 -16.09
C ASN A 280 17.07 6.93 -15.95
N PHE A 281 16.18 7.88 -16.21
CA PHE A 281 16.44 9.31 -15.99
C PHE A 281 16.89 9.58 -14.55
N ILE A 282 16.16 9.07 -13.55
CA ILE A 282 16.50 9.28 -12.14
C ILE A 282 17.86 8.64 -11.83
N LEU A 283 18.13 7.43 -12.31
CA LEU A 283 19.43 6.77 -12.08
C LEU A 283 20.59 7.59 -12.66
N ASN A 284 20.45 8.08 -13.90
CA ASN A 284 21.46 8.93 -14.54
C ASN A 284 21.68 10.25 -13.79
N CYS A 285 20.62 10.87 -13.26
CA CYS A 285 20.75 12.04 -12.39
C CYS A 285 21.62 11.74 -11.16
N PHE A 286 21.45 10.57 -10.55
CA PHE A 286 22.24 10.16 -9.38
C PHE A 286 23.68 9.78 -9.73
N THR A 287 23.95 9.25 -10.92
CA THR A 287 25.31 9.08 -11.44
C THR A 287 26.03 10.42 -11.54
N ILE A 288 25.37 11.46 -12.08
CA ILE A 288 25.92 12.84 -12.16
C ILE A 288 26.15 13.43 -10.75
N ARG A 289 25.32 13.10 -9.77
CA ARG A 289 25.52 13.55 -8.38
C ARG A 289 26.75 12.91 -7.75
N GLN A 290 27.00 11.64 -8.03
CA GLN A 290 28.12 10.90 -7.46
C GLN A 290 29.46 11.38 -8.03
N SER A 291 29.53 11.70 -9.32
CA SER A 291 30.77 12.21 -9.92
C SER A 291 31.24 13.54 -9.31
N ARG A 292 30.32 14.37 -8.81
CA ARG A 292 30.64 15.63 -8.11
C ARG A 292 31.14 15.46 -6.68
N ILE A 293 30.84 14.33 -6.02
CA ILE A 293 31.32 14.06 -4.65
C ILE A 293 32.76 13.53 -4.66
N ASN A 294 33.20 12.97 -5.80
CA ASN A 294 34.54 12.41 -5.99
C ASN A 294 35.52 13.39 -6.66
N CYS A 295 35.13 14.66 -6.83
CA CYS A 295 35.98 15.77 -7.27
C CYS A 295 36.07 16.80 -6.15
#